data_AF-A0A959RN86-F1
#
_entry.id   AF-A0A959RN86-F1
#
_cell.length_a   1.000
_cell.length_b   1.000
_cell.length_c   1.000
_cell.angle_alpha   90.00
_cell.angle_beta   90.00
_cell.angle_gamma   90.00
#
_symmetry.space_group_name_H-M   'P 1'
#
loop_
_entity.id
_entity.type
_entity.pdbx_description
1 polymer ?
#
loop_
_entity_poly.entity_id
_entity_poly.type
_entity_poly.pdbx_seq_one_letter_code
_entity_poly.pdbx_strand_id
1 'polypeptide(L)'
;MKKLFPLIFYLISVVLIAQPESYIKFPHQSDNSSITFSQLISVDDALLIFYADSNKLMLSKSLDEGTNWQEPEILYDSLKIEDPNLSAIRLKSGRILISYNENPTRLIYSDDNAISWSESIDMNLGFAVVNIKNPSFVEINNQVWYYFNITNRIYYSSSIDGISWDGNRTKISDLDYNYKTSIESYENNAVAILNITEDNFNKLYFSVSTDSAKSWNEKQLLINSNSELQNSILKITEEGILYLFYEEVSSPFHESIYSPDIKYITANINDLIWSDPIKITNYVANDNLQSAANNNSDFYLSFGSSRSNILLANSQNSIQFDNIGDFNFLSDEYDSELFVGKLNYSNDLLTPPLISELNTHFYFYYPKSSFVLRAVVIDDNEVNNVKVNLTINNNKSFHLEMNDTGINGDEISFDNIYSVRIDSLNIDDSLKINLLAADVNENTVLTDTITLVPRFYNPNNAYLIDVNKISIPIDNKGIIGNVTIYDTLGNSRAGGHFEEGVFVYSGGFMLSGYSNGELWANGVASASRI
;
A
#
# COMPACT_ATOMS: atom_id res chain seq x y z
N MET A 1 52.26 1.95 -33.78
CA MET A 1 51.55 0.88 -33.06
C MET A 1 51.46 1.05 -31.53
N LYS A 2 52.34 1.81 -30.84
CA LYS A 2 52.28 1.97 -29.36
C LYS A 2 51.22 2.96 -28.81
N LYS A 3 50.37 3.55 -29.66
CA LYS A 3 49.33 4.52 -29.24
C LYS A 3 47.88 4.02 -29.39
N LEU A 4 47.66 2.80 -29.91
CA LEU A 4 46.33 2.21 -30.03
C LEU A 4 45.89 1.44 -28.77
N PHE A 5 46.83 1.00 -27.95
CA PHE A 5 46.57 0.15 -26.79
C PHE A 5 45.76 0.83 -25.66
N PRO A 6 45.97 2.12 -25.31
CA PRO A 6 45.15 2.75 -24.26
C PRO A 6 43.73 3.09 -24.74
N LEU A 7 43.50 3.23 -26.06
CA LEU A 7 42.16 3.46 -26.60
C LEU A 7 41.27 2.21 -26.47
N ILE A 8 41.86 1.02 -26.64
CA ILE A 8 41.17 -0.26 -26.46
C ILE A 8 40.80 -0.48 -24.99
N PHE A 9 41.67 -0.12 -24.04
CA PHE A 9 41.33 -0.18 -22.61
C PHE A 9 40.26 0.83 -22.19
N TYR A 10 40.26 2.04 -22.78
CA TYR A 10 39.22 3.05 -22.53
C TYR A 10 37.87 2.64 -23.16
N LEU A 11 37.89 1.98 -24.32
CA LEU A 11 36.69 1.43 -24.96
C LEU A 11 36.16 0.18 -24.22
N ILE A 12 37.03 -0.65 -23.64
CA ILE A 12 36.61 -1.80 -22.82
C ILE A 12 36.05 -1.35 -21.47
N SER A 13 36.55 -0.25 -20.88
CA SER A 13 35.99 0.28 -19.63
C SER A 13 34.63 0.97 -19.78
N VAL A 14 34.21 1.32 -21.01
CA VAL A 14 32.93 1.99 -21.29
C VAL A 14 31.79 0.99 -21.58
N VAL A 15 32.08 -0.32 -21.71
CA VAL A 15 31.07 -1.37 -21.98
C VAL A 15 30.90 -2.34 -20.80
N LEU A 16 31.42 -2.00 -19.62
CA LEU A 16 30.87 -2.56 -18.39
C LEU A 16 29.57 -1.80 -18.11
N ILE A 17 28.49 -2.25 -18.74
CA ILE A 17 27.14 -1.83 -18.38
C ILE A 17 27.01 -2.22 -16.91
N ALA A 18 27.00 -1.23 -16.03
CA ALA A 18 26.80 -1.45 -14.61
C ALA A 18 25.41 -2.07 -14.46
N GLN A 19 25.35 -3.33 -14.03
CA GLN A 19 24.09 -3.94 -13.63
C GLN A 19 23.60 -3.25 -12.36
N PRO A 20 22.28 -3.06 -12.19
CA PRO A 20 21.76 -2.42 -11.01
C PRO A 20 21.99 -3.35 -9.82
N GLU A 21 22.78 -2.89 -8.84
CA GLU A 21 23.07 -3.64 -7.61
C GLU A 21 21.83 -3.80 -6.71
N SER A 22 20.75 -3.06 -7.02
CA SER A 22 19.48 -3.10 -6.30
C SER A 22 18.28 -3.10 -7.24
N TYR A 23 17.09 -3.37 -6.68
CA TYR A 23 15.83 -3.04 -7.37
C TYR A 23 15.74 -1.52 -7.52
N ILE A 24 15.29 -1.06 -8.68
CA ILE A 24 15.19 0.38 -8.98
C ILE A 24 13.74 0.80 -9.15
N LYS A 25 13.43 2.02 -8.68
CA LYS A 25 12.16 2.68 -8.98
C LYS A 25 12.05 2.89 -10.48
N PHE A 26 10.93 2.49 -11.07
CA PHE A 26 10.61 2.75 -12.47
C PHE A 26 10.42 4.26 -12.69
N PRO A 27 11.19 4.90 -13.59
CA PRO A 27 11.33 6.36 -13.61
C PRO A 27 10.15 7.12 -14.21
N HIS A 28 9.23 6.42 -14.88
CA HIS A 28 8.19 7.06 -15.71
C HIS A 28 6.77 6.94 -15.13
N GLN A 29 6.64 6.50 -13.88
CA GLN A 29 5.36 6.54 -13.18
C GLN A 29 4.98 7.97 -12.81
N SER A 30 3.73 8.37 -13.05
CA SER A 30 3.26 9.66 -12.55
C SER A 30 3.11 9.66 -11.03
N ASP A 31 3.55 10.74 -10.39
CA ASP A 31 3.49 10.92 -8.92
C ASP A 31 2.06 10.90 -8.35
N ASN A 32 1.03 11.01 -9.20
CA ASN A 32 -0.38 11.10 -8.80
C ASN A 32 -1.18 9.84 -9.10
N SER A 33 -0.55 8.77 -9.60
CA SER A 33 -1.22 7.51 -9.90
C SER A 33 -0.50 6.34 -9.24
N SER A 34 -1.23 5.52 -8.48
CA SER A 34 -0.77 4.18 -8.20
C SER A 34 -0.81 3.35 -9.47
N ILE A 35 0.36 2.85 -9.87
CA ILE A 35 0.41 1.77 -10.84
C ILE A 35 0.22 0.48 -10.05
N THR A 36 -1.01 -0.02 -10.05
CA THR A 36 -1.35 -1.32 -9.45
C THR A 36 -1.14 -2.48 -10.41
N PHE A 37 -0.76 -2.22 -11.67
CA PHE A 37 -0.65 -3.24 -12.71
C PHE A 37 0.50 -2.95 -13.68
N SER A 38 1.44 -3.90 -13.78
CA SER A 38 2.46 -3.89 -14.82
C SER A 38 2.66 -5.29 -15.38
N GLN A 39 3.15 -5.37 -16.62
CA GLN A 39 3.56 -6.60 -17.25
C GLN A 39 4.92 -6.44 -17.90
N LEU A 40 5.86 -7.30 -17.52
CA LEU A 40 7.18 -7.38 -18.12
C LEU A 40 7.22 -8.48 -19.17
N ILE A 41 7.88 -8.21 -20.30
CA ILE A 41 8.30 -9.23 -21.25
C ILE A 41 9.71 -8.93 -21.77
N SER A 42 10.40 -9.97 -22.21
CA SER A 42 11.70 -9.84 -22.88
C SER A 42 11.52 -9.97 -24.39
N VAL A 43 12.17 -9.08 -25.14
CA VAL A 43 12.16 -9.08 -26.62
C VAL A 43 13.59 -8.89 -27.09
N ASP A 44 14.20 -9.99 -27.52
CA ASP A 44 15.62 -10.06 -27.87
C ASP A 44 16.48 -9.55 -26.69
N ASP A 45 17.35 -8.56 -26.93
CA ASP A 45 18.21 -7.97 -25.89
C ASP A 45 17.51 -6.82 -25.12
N ALA A 46 16.19 -6.65 -25.28
CA ALA A 46 15.43 -5.58 -24.63
C ALA A 46 14.41 -6.11 -23.63
N LEU A 47 14.15 -5.31 -22.60
CA LEU A 47 13.00 -5.49 -21.71
C LEU A 47 11.92 -4.48 -22.08
N LEU A 48 10.68 -4.95 -22.14
CA LEU A 48 9.51 -4.09 -22.30
C LEU A 48 8.69 -4.17 -21.02
N ILE A 49 8.24 -3.01 -20.55
CA ILE A 49 7.27 -2.91 -19.47
C ILE A 49 6.02 -2.23 -19.98
N PHE A 50 4.89 -2.91 -19.81
CA PHE A 50 3.57 -2.36 -20.07
C PHE A 50 2.93 -2.02 -18.72
N TYR A 51 2.31 -0.86 -18.63
CA TYR A 51 1.70 -0.41 -17.38
C TYR A 51 0.52 0.52 -17.65
N ALA A 52 -0.39 0.59 -16.69
CA ALA A 52 -1.50 1.51 -16.72
C ALA A 52 -1.15 2.79 -15.94
N ASP A 53 -1.26 3.96 -16.56
CA ASP A 53 -1.09 5.25 -15.89
C ASP A 53 -2.11 6.25 -16.45
N SER A 54 -2.83 6.97 -15.57
CA SER A 54 -3.68 8.11 -15.95
C SER A 54 -4.71 7.79 -17.07
N ASN A 55 -5.32 6.60 -17.02
CA ASN A 55 -6.26 6.05 -18.00
C ASN A 55 -5.62 5.73 -19.35
N LYS A 56 -4.32 5.44 -19.36
CA LYS A 56 -3.58 5.07 -20.57
C LYS A 56 -2.86 3.75 -20.37
N LEU A 57 -2.78 2.96 -21.44
CA LEU A 57 -1.84 1.86 -21.54
C LEU A 57 -0.52 2.42 -22.09
N MET A 58 0.53 2.30 -21.30
CA MET A 58 1.84 2.83 -21.58
C MET A 58 2.81 1.67 -21.85
N LEU A 59 3.82 1.94 -22.67
CA LEU A 59 4.98 1.09 -22.89
C LEU A 59 6.25 1.88 -22.57
N SER A 60 7.20 1.25 -21.90
CA SER A 60 8.58 1.71 -21.89
C SER A 60 9.54 0.56 -22.17
N LYS A 61 10.68 0.90 -22.76
CA LYS A 61 11.69 -0.06 -23.22
C LYS A 61 13.02 0.20 -22.54
N SER A 62 13.64 -0.85 -22.04
CA SER A 62 15.04 -0.84 -21.60
C SER A 62 15.91 -1.65 -22.56
N LEU A 63 17.09 -1.12 -22.85
CA LEU A 63 18.13 -1.76 -23.69
C LEU A 63 19.34 -2.20 -22.86
N ASP A 64 19.25 -2.12 -21.54
CA ASP A 64 20.34 -2.30 -20.58
C ASP A 64 19.84 -3.01 -19.32
N GLU A 65 19.07 -4.08 -19.53
CA GLU A 65 18.62 -5.01 -18.49
C GLU A 65 17.78 -4.34 -17.38
N GLY A 66 17.05 -3.29 -17.72
CA GLY A 66 16.14 -2.58 -16.82
C GLY A 66 16.79 -1.43 -16.06
N THR A 67 18.05 -1.07 -16.34
CA THR A 67 18.76 0.03 -15.66
C THR A 67 18.24 1.40 -16.07
N ASN A 68 18.09 1.63 -17.38
CA ASN A 68 17.54 2.85 -17.95
C ASN A 68 16.32 2.52 -18.83
N TRP A 69 15.35 3.42 -18.82
CA TRP A 69 14.07 3.27 -19.51
C TRP A 69 13.84 4.42 -20.48
N GLN A 70 13.52 4.09 -21.73
CA GLN A 70 13.17 5.08 -22.75
C GLN A 70 11.88 5.81 -22.38
N GLU A 71 11.70 7.01 -22.95
CA GLU A 71 10.47 7.79 -22.78
C GLU A 71 9.23 6.95 -23.11
N PRO A 72 8.15 7.04 -22.33
CA PRO A 72 6.97 6.22 -22.53
C PRO A 72 6.27 6.47 -23.86
N GLU A 73 5.83 5.38 -24.48
CA GLU A 73 4.90 5.39 -25.61
C GLU A 73 3.47 5.12 -25.11
N ILE A 74 2.50 5.89 -25.60
CA ILE A 74 1.07 5.64 -25.33
C ILE A 74 0.57 4.64 -26.36
N LEU A 75 0.21 3.44 -25.92
CA LEU A 75 -0.39 2.41 -26.78
C LEU A 75 -1.91 2.56 -26.90
N TYR A 76 -2.55 3.05 -25.84
CA TYR A 76 -3.99 3.29 -25.78
C TYR A 76 -4.32 4.38 -24.75
N ASP A 77 -5.22 5.31 -25.07
CA ASP A 77 -5.40 6.55 -24.29
C ASP A 77 -6.72 6.66 -23.51
N SER A 78 -7.53 5.59 -23.55
CA SER A 78 -8.89 5.55 -23.01
C SER A 78 -9.13 4.35 -22.08
N LEU A 79 -8.07 3.88 -21.41
CA LEU A 79 -8.08 2.70 -20.53
C LEU A 79 -8.90 2.97 -19.26
N LYS A 80 -9.73 2.00 -18.85
CA LYS A 80 -10.39 2.04 -17.54
C LYS A 80 -9.46 1.45 -16.47
N ILE A 81 -9.00 2.26 -15.52
CA ILE A 81 -7.97 1.86 -14.54
C ILE A 81 -8.51 0.98 -13.40
N GLU A 82 -9.82 0.95 -13.13
CA GLU A 82 -10.34 0.25 -11.93
C GLU A 82 -9.92 -1.23 -11.85
N ASP A 83 -9.70 -1.89 -12.99
CA ASP A 83 -9.06 -3.21 -13.09
C ASP A 83 -8.68 -3.52 -14.55
N PRO A 84 -7.54 -3.01 -15.06
CA PRO A 84 -7.15 -3.17 -16.45
C PRO A 84 -6.82 -4.62 -16.81
N ASN A 85 -6.68 -5.53 -15.84
CA ASN A 85 -6.28 -6.94 -16.02
C ASN A 85 -5.30 -7.12 -17.19
N LEU A 86 -4.16 -6.45 -17.09
CA LEU A 86 -3.16 -6.42 -18.15
C LEU A 86 -2.49 -7.79 -18.27
N SER A 87 -2.36 -8.32 -19.49
CA SER A 87 -1.52 -9.48 -19.77
C SER A 87 -0.79 -9.29 -21.08
N ALA A 88 0.45 -9.78 -21.14
CA ALA A 88 1.26 -9.73 -22.34
C ALA A 88 2.15 -10.97 -22.45
N ILE A 89 2.41 -11.37 -23.69
CA ILE A 89 3.29 -12.48 -24.04
C ILE A 89 4.02 -12.17 -25.35
N ARG A 90 5.26 -12.67 -25.47
CA ARG A 90 5.95 -12.82 -26.76
C ARG A 90 5.80 -14.26 -27.22
N LEU A 91 5.19 -14.45 -28.39
CA LEU A 91 5.02 -15.77 -29.00
C LEU A 91 6.33 -16.26 -29.61
N LYS A 92 6.45 -17.57 -29.84
CA LYS A 92 7.58 -18.17 -30.58
C LYS A 92 7.74 -17.62 -32.00
N SER A 93 6.68 -17.08 -32.60
CA SER A 93 6.73 -16.39 -33.90
C SER A 93 7.42 -15.04 -33.85
N GLY A 94 7.70 -14.50 -32.65
CA GLY A 94 8.21 -13.15 -32.43
C GLY A 94 7.10 -12.10 -32.20
N ARG A 95 5.84 -12.44 -32.50
CA ARG A 95 4.69 -11.55 -32.24
C ARG A 95 4.53 -11.29 -30.76
N ILE A 96 4.23 -10.04 -30.41
CA ILE A 96 3.90 -9.61 -29.05
C ILE A 96 2.40 -9.37 -28.97
N LEU A 97 1.76 -9.91 -27.95
CA LEU A 97 0.34 -9.70 -27.65
C LEU A 97 0.19 -8.95 -26.34
N ILE A 98 -0.76 -8.02 -26.27
CA ILE A 98 -1.16 -7.34 -25.04
C ILE A 98 -2.68 -7.31 -24.95
N SER A 99 -3.25 -7.97 -23.95
CA SER A 99 -4.66 -7.86 -23.62
C SER A 99 -4.88 -6.90 -22.47
N TYR A 100 -5.99 -6.19 -22.51
CA TYR A 100 -6.45 -5.36 -21.42
C TYR A 100 -7.97 -5.38 -21.33
N ASN A 101 -8.46 -5.15 -20.12
CA ASN A 101 -9.86 -5.22 -19.77
C ASN A 101 -10.60 -3.98 -20.27
N GLU A 102 -11.40 -4.19 -21.29
CA GLU A 102 -12.58 -3.38 -21.54
C GLU A 102 -13.78 -4.29 -21.67
N ASN A 103 -14.96 -3.71 -21.89
CA ASN A 103 -16.15 -4.48 -22.25
C ASN A 103 -16.48 -4.21 -23.72
N PRO A 104 -16.07 -5.10 -24.66
CA PRO A 104 -15.40 -6.40 -24.49
C PRO A 104 -13.87 -6.29 -24.34
N THR A 105 -13.21 -7.38 -23.90
CA THR A 105 -11.74 -7.45 -23.73
C THR A 105 -11.03 -7.12 -25.04
N ARG A 106 -10.00 -6.28 -24.94
CA ARG A 106 -9.25 -5.77 -26.09
C ARG A 106 -7.88 -6.42 -26.19
N LEU A 107 -7.36 -6.41 -27.40
CA LEU A 107 -6.02 -6.86 -27.76
C LEU A 107 -5.34 -5.83 -28.65
N ILE A 108 -4.08 -5.54 -28.36
CA ILE A 108 -3.14 -4.86 -29.25
C ILE A 108 -1.96 -5.81 -29.47
N TYR A 109 -1.33 -5.77 -30.64
CA TYR A 109 -0.20 -6.64 -30.96
C TYR A 109 0.85 -5.93 -31.81
N SER A 110 2.07 -6.47 -31.79
CA SER A 110 3.21 -6.03 -32.59
C SER A 110 3.83 -7.23 -33.31
N ASP A 111 4.13 -7.07 -34.59
CA ASP A 111 4.81 -8.07 -35.43
C ASP A 111 6.28 -7.76 -35.71
N ASP A 112 6.80 -6.63 -35.19
CA ASP A 112 8.10 -6.09 -35.54
C ASP A 112 8.95 -5.72 -34.30
N ASN A 113 8.88 -6.55 -33.24
CA ASN A 113 9.62 -6.36 -31.99
C ASN A 113 9.34 -5.01 -31.30
N ALA A 114 8.06 -4.63 -31.23
CA ALA A 114 7.56 -3.40 -30.62
C ALA A 114 8.12 -2.13 -31.30
N ILE A 115 8.24 -2.15 -32.63
CA ILE A 115 8.52 -0.94 -33.42
C ILE A 115 7.21 -0.27 -33.82
N SER A 116 6.16 -1.06 -34.12
CA SER A 116 4.82 -0.57 -34.40
C SER A 116 3.74 -1.48 -33.79
N TRP A 117 2.59 -0.87 -33.51
CA TRP A 117 1.47 -1.53 -32.86
C TRP A 117 0.22 -1.49 -33.74
N SER A 118 -0.58 -2.54 -33.67
CA SER A 118 -1.88 -2.58 -34.30
C SER A 118 -2.89 -1.65 -33.62
N GLU A 119 -3.99 -1.35 -34.32
CA GLU A 119 -5.16 -0.79 -33.65
C GLU A 119 -5.74 -1.80 -32.65
N SER A 120 -6.39 -1.28 -31.61
CA SER A 120 -7.10 -2.12 -30.64
C SER A 120 -8.21 -2.93 -31.32
N ILE A 121 -8.16 -4.25 -31.13
CA ILE A 121 -9.16 -5.18 -31.66
C ILE A 121 -9.91 -5.90 -30.54
N ASP A 122 -11.16 -6.27 -30.82
CA ASP A 122 -11.95 -7.16 -29.95
C ASP A 122 -11.42 -8.60 -30.08
N MET A 123 -11.11 -9.22 -28.95
CA MET A 123 -10.73 -10.64 -28.93
C MET A 123 -11.90 -11.57 -29.26
N ASN A 124 -13.14 -11.07 -29.20
CA ASN A 124 -14.37 -11.80 -29.49
C ASN A 124 -14.42 -13.15 -28.76
N LEU A 125 -14.27 -13.12 -27.44
CA LEU A 125 -14.28 -14.30 -26.56
C LEU A 125 -15.69 -14.95 -26.42
N GLY A 126 -16.62 -14.59 -27.30
CA GLY A 126 -17.94 -15.22 -27.45
C GLY A 126 -19.10 -14.57 -26.70
N PHE A 127 -18.90 -13.60 -25.79
CA PHE A 127 -19.97 -12.96 -24.99
C PHE A 127 -19.59 -11.58 -24.44
N ALA A 128 -20.56 -10.84 -23.88
CA ALA A 128 -20.30 -9.74 -22.95
C ALA A 128 -19.77 -10.31 -21.63
N VAL A 129 -18.47 -10.58 -21.56
CA VAL A 129 -17.86 -11.19 -20.37
C VAL A 129 -17.74 -10.12 -19.29
N VAL A 130 -18.74 -10.08 -18.40
CA VAL A 130 -18.67 -9.26 -17.20
C VAL A 130 -17.88 -10.04 -16.16
N ASN A 131 -16.81 -9.45 -15.61
CA ASN A 131 -16.05 -9.95 -14.46
C ASN A 131 -15.06 -11.11 -14.77
N ILE A 132 -14.27 -10.98 -15.84
CA ILE A 132 -13.04 -11.77 -16.03
C ILE A 132 -12.05 -11.38 -14.93
N LYS A 133 -11.38 -12.36 -14.32
CA LYS A 133 -10.30 -12.13 -13.36
C LYS A 133 -9.04 -12.88 -13.75
N ASN A 134 -7.88 -12.30 -13.44
CA ASN A 134 -6.58 -12.92 -13.62
C ASN A 134 -6.35 -13.51 -15.03
N PRO A 135 -6.67 -12.79 -16.11
CA PRO A 135 -6.41 -13.28 -17.44
C PRO A 135 -4.91 -13.38 -17.69
N SER A 136 -4.51 -14.40 -18.45
CA SER A 136 -3.14 -14.52 -18.92
C SER A 136 -3.03 -15.32 -20.20
N PHE A 137 -1.93 -15.10 -20.92
CA PHE A 137 -1.56 -15.86 -22.08
C PHE A 137 -0.61 -17.00 -21.74
N VAL A 138 -0.72 -18.10 -22.47
CA VAL A 138 0.28 -19.17 -22.51
C VAL A 138 0.29 -19.80 -23.90
N GLU A 139 1.47 -20.15 -24.41
CA GLU A 139 1.58 -20.88 -25.67
C GLU A 139 1.72 -22.38 -25.39
N ILE A 140 0.78 -23.20 -25.87
CA ILE A 140 0.73 -24.66 -25.67
C ILE A 140 0.44 -25.33 -27.02
N ASN A 141 1.29 -26.28 -27.43
CA ASN A 141 1.09 -27.06 -28.66
C ASN A 141 0.82 -26.19 -29.91
N ASN A 142 1.64 -25.15 -30.10
CA ASN A 142 1.54 -24.16 -31.19
C ASN A 142 0.18 -23.43 -31.25
N GLN A 143 -0.53 -23.36 -30.13
CA GLN A 143 -1.70 -22.52 -29.95
C GLN A 143 -1.45 -21.56 -28.80
N VAL A 144 -1.95 -20.34 -28.96
CA VAL A 144 -2.02 -19.36 -27.89
C VAL A 144 -3.32 -19.60 -27.14
N TRP A 145 -3.22 -19.84 -25.83
CA TRP A 145 -4.36 -19.87 -24.94
C TRP A 145 -4.44 -18.54 -24.22
N TYR A 146 -5.63 -17.96 -24.20
CA TYR A 146 -5.99 -16.88 -23.29
C TYR A 146 -6.89 -17.46 -22.22
N TYR A 147 -6.32 -17.67 -21.04
CA TYR A 147 -7.02 -18.29 -19.92
C TYR A 147 -7.37 -17.26 -18.85
N PHE A 148 -8.45 -17.51 -18.11
CA PHE A 148 -8.99 -16.58 -17.13
C PHE A 148 -9.98 -17.23 -16.17
N ASN A 149 -10.27 -16.54 -15.08
CA ASN A 149 -11.19 -17.01 -14.03
C ASN A 149 -12.56 -16.34 -14.14
N ILE A 150 -13.62 -17.15 -14.03
CA ILE A 150 -15.01 -16.70 -13.82
C ILE A 150 -15.58 -17.49 -12.65
N THR A 151 -16.00 -16.80 -11.58
CA THR A 151 -16.60 -17.45 -10.39
C THR A 151 -15.74 -18.60 -9.84
N ASN A 152 -14.43 -18.36 -9.71
CA ASN A 152 -13.42 -19.33 -9.24
C ASN A 152 -13.27 -20.60 -10.12
N ARG A 153 -13.63 -20.52 -11.39
CA ARG A 153 -13.44 -21.59 -12.39
C ARG A 153 -12.60 -21.06 -13.53
N ILE A 154 -11.72 -21.93 -14.05
CA ILE A 154 -10.78 -21.57 -15.09
C ILE A 154 -11.38 -21.90 -16.45
N TYR A 155 -11.30 -20.94 -17.36
CA TYR A 155 -11.67 -21.08 -18.76
C TYR A 155 -10.49 -20.65 -19.64
N TYR A 156 -10.47 -21.10 -20.88
CA TYR A 156 -9.61 -20.54 -21.91
C TYR A 156 -10.35 -20.41 -23.24
N SER A 157 -9.86 -19.49 -24.07
CA SER A 157 -10.11 -19.46 -25.53
C SER A 157 -8.77 -19.67 -26.24
N SER A 158 -8.80 -20.33 -27.39
CA SER A 158 -7.60 -20.67 -28.15
C SER A 158 -7.49 -19.89 -29.46
N SER A 159 -6.26 -19.65 -29.88
CA SER A 159 -5.92 -19.03 -31.15
C SER A 159 -4.66 -19.67 -31.75
N ILE A 160 -4.58 -19.74 -33.08
CA ILE A 160 -3.37 -20.25 -33.78
C ILE A 160 -2.38 -19.12 -34.03
N ASP A 161 -2.87 -17.90 -34.22
CA ASP A 161 -2.08 -16.72 -34.60
C ASP A 161 -2.03 -15.64 -33.50
N GLY A 162 -2.78 -15.82 -32.41
CA GLY A 162 -2.92 -14.87 -31.31
C GLY A 162 -3.87 -13.71 -31.58
N ILE A 163 -4.51 -13.65 -32.75
CA ILE A 163 -5.42 -12.56 -33.17
C ILE A 163 -6.82 -13.06 -33.54
N SER A 164 -6.91 -14.27 -34.10
CA SER A 164 -8.15 -14.94 -34.47
C SER A 164 -8.49 -15.97 -33.40
N TRP A 165 -9.43 -15.62 -32.52
CA TRP A 165 -9.85 -16.47 -31.41
C TRP A 165 -11.02 -17.38 -31.82
N ASP A 166 -11.08 -18.58 -31.24
CA ASP A 166 -12.11 -19.59 -31.54
C ASP A 166 -13.55 -19.17 -31.17
N GLY A 167 -13.71 -18.06 -30.45
CA GLY A 167 -14.98 -17.51 -29.98
C GLY A 167 -15.70 -18.38 -28.95
N ASN A 168 -15.04 -19.42 -28.43
CA ASN A 168 -15.58 -20.34 -27.44
C ASN A 168 -14.79 -20.25 -26.14
N ARG A 169 -15.46 -20.50 -25.01
CA ARG A 169 -14.78 -20.73 -23.73
C ARG A 169 -14.79 -22.22 -23.43
N THR A 170 -13.61 -22.77 -23.24
CA THR A 170 -13.44 -24.15 -22.79
C THR A 170 -13.08 -24.13 -21.32
N LYS A 171 -13.89 -24.81 -20.51
CA LYS A 171 -13.66 -24.91 -19.06
C LYS A 171 -12.57 -25.95 -18.78
N ILE A 172 -11.59 -25.61 -17.96
CA ILE A 172 -10.57 -26.56 -17.47
C ILE A 172 -11.05 -27.15 -16.14
N SER A 173 -11.92 -28.16 -16.21
CA SER A 173 -12.65 -28.66 -15.03
C SER A 173 -11.74 -29.28 -13.96
N ASP A 174 -10.60 -29.84 -14.36
CA ASP A 174 -9.63 -30.45 -13.43
C ASP A 174 -8.97 -29.40 -12.50
N LEU A 175 -9.03 -28.12 -12.89
CA LEU A 175 -8.44 -26.99 -12.17
C LEU A 175 -9.52 -26.07 -11.55
N ASP A 176 -10.70 -26.57 -11.20
CA ASP A 176 -11.76 -25.76 -10.57
C ASP A 176 -11.44 -25.29 -9.13
N TYR A 177 -12.17 -24.27 -8.64
CA TYR A 177 -12.12 -23.70 -7.28
C TYR A 177 -10.85 -22.89 -6.96
N ASN A 178 -10.38 -22.13 -7.94
CA ASN A 178 -9.16 -21.34 -7.82
C ASN A 178 -9.43 -19.84 -7.87
N TYR A 179 -8.70 -19.10 -7.04
CA TYR A 179 -8.70 -17.64 -7.03
C TYR A 179 -7.76 -17.08 -8.10
N LYS A 180 -6.51 -17.54 -8.10
CA LYS A 180 -5.46 -17.17 -9.07
C LYS A 180 -4.80 -18.42 -9.63
N THR A 181 -4.38 -18.35 -10.89
CA THR A 181 -3.73 -19.46 -11.58
C THR A 181 -2.64 -18.95 -12.52
N SER A 182 -1.49 -19.63 -12.50
CA SER A 182 -0.41 -19.41 -13.46
C SER A 182 -0.15 -20.71 -14.20
N ILE A 183 -0.10 -20.67 -15.53
CA ILE A 183 0.15 -21.83 -16.38
C ILE A 183 1.36 -21.57 -17.24
N GLU A 184 2.28 -22.52 -17.28
CA GLU A 184 3.41 -22.52 -18.22
C GLU A 184 3.50 -23.87 -18.92
N SER A 185 4.09 -23.89 -20.10
CA SER A 185 4.27 -25.12 -20.86
C SER A 185 5.68 -25.28 -21.42
N TYR A 186 6.11 -26.52 -21.52
CA TYR A 186 7.40 -26.88 -22.08
C TYR A 186 7.26 -28.22 -22.80
N GLU A 187 7.57 -28.21 -24.09
CA GLU A 187 7.32 -29.33 -25.01
C GLU A 187 5.84 -29.80 -24.97
N ASN A 188 5.60 -31.03 -24.51
CA ASN A 188 4.26 -31.61 -24.37
C ASN A 188 3.69 -31.47 -22.96
N ASN A 189 4.50 -30.99 -22.01
CA ASN A 189 4.11 -30.86 -20.62
C ASN A 189 3.59 -29.45 -20.35
N ALA A 190 2.62 -29.34 -19.44
CA ALA A 190 2.18 -28.07 -18.88
C ALA A 190 2.06 -28.19 -17.37
N VAL A 191 2.39 -27.12 -16.67
CA VAL A 191 2.26 -27.03 -15.21
C VAL A 191 1.36 -25.86 -14.87
N ALA A 192 0.40 -26.09 -13.99
CA ALA A 192 -0.49 -25.09 -13.46
C ALA A 192 -0.25 -24.94 -11.96
N ILE A 193 -0.07 -23.71 -11.50
CA ILE A 193 -0.05 -23.34 -10.07
C ILE A 193 -1.41 -22.77 -9.70
N LEU A 194 -1.93 -23.21 -8.55
CA LEU A 194 -3.31 -23.07 -8.15
C LEU A 194 -3.40 -22.51 -6.73
N ASN A 195 -4.01 -21.34 -6.57
CA ASN A 195 -4.41 -20.79 -5.27
C ASN A 195 -5.88 -21.12 -5.01
N ILE A 196 -6.14 -22.09 -4.12
CA ILE A 196 -7.50 -22.61 -3.85
C ILE A 196 -8.16 -21.77 -2.74
N THR A 197 -9.39 -21.32 -2.98
CA THR A 197 -10.12 -20.42 -2.05
C THR A 197 -10.54 -21.07 -0.73
N GLU A 198 -10.65 -22.40 -0.70
CA GLU A 198 -11.18 -23.14 0.47
C GLU A 198 -10.16 -23.27 1.61
N ASP A 199 -8.89 -22.96 1.36
CA ASP A 199 -7.79 -23.11 2.31
C ASP A 199 -7.32 -21.78 2.93
N ASN A 200 -8.19 -20.76 3.04
CA ASN A 200 -7.81 -19.43 3.54
C ASN A 200 -6.56 -18.83 2.85
N PHE A 201 -6.32 -19.20 1.59
CA PHE A 201 -5.16 -18.80 0.79
C PHE A 201 -3.78 -19.16 1.39
N ASN A 202 -3.68 -20.03 2.39
CA ASN A 202 -2.39 -20.38 3.00
C ASN A 202 -1.69 -21.57 2.34
N LYS A 203 -2.24 -22.07 1.22
CA LYS A 203 -1.70 -23.20 0.46
C LYS A 203 -1.63 -22.90 -1.03
N LEU A 204 -0.51 -23.31 -1.62
CA LEU A 204 -0.35 -23.41 -3.07
C LEU A 204 -0.42 -24.87 -3.48
N TYR A 205 -1.12 -25.13 -4.58
CA TYR A 205 -1.17 -26.45 -5.22
C TYR A 205 -0.57 -26.35 -6.62
N PHE A 206 -0.13 -27.49 -7.14
CA PHE A 206 0.20 -27.61 -8.56
C PHE A 206 -0.51 -28.81 -9.20
N SER A 207 -0.72 -28.72 -10.50
CA SER A 207 -1.16 -29.83 -11.33
C SER A 207 -0.36 -29.86 -12.62
N VAL A 208 -0.20 -31.05 -13.17
CA VAL A 208 0.65 -31.32 -14.33
C VAL A 208 -0.19 -31.96 -15.41
N SER A 209 0.01 -31.49 -16.63
CA SER A 209 -0.44 -32.16 -17.84
C SER A 209 0.77 -32.70 -18.59
N THR A 210 0.64 -33.89 -19.16
CA THR A 210 1.67 -34.52 -20.01
C THR A 210 1.19 -34.74 -21.46
N ASP A 211 0.02 -34.18 -21.79
CA ASP A 211 -0.67 -34.38 -23.06
C ASP A 211 -1.06 -33.05 -23.72
N SER A 212 -0.24 -32.02 -23.52
CA SER A 212 -0.45 -30.66 -24.02
C SER A 212 -1.72 -30.02 -23.46
N ALA A 213 -1.90 -30.09 -22.14
CA ALA A 213 -3.01 -29.52 -21.38
C ALA A 213 -4.40 -30.06 -21.76
N LYS A 214 -4.49 -31.24 -22.38
CA LYS A 214 -5.78 -31.89 -22.68
C LYS A 214 -6.40 -32.52 -21.43
N SER A 215 -5.57 -33.03 -20.54
CA SER A 215 -5.95 -33.52 -19.22
C SER A 215 -4.91 -33.13 -18.18
N TRP A 216 -5.36 -33.00 -16.94
CA TRP A 216 -4.53 -32.61 -15.81
C TRP A 216 -4.57 -33.68 -14.72
N ASN A 217 -3.42 -33.92 -14.09
CA ASN A 217 -3.32 -34.82 -12.95
C ASN A 217 -4.05 -34.24 -11.72
N GLU A 218 -4.25 -35.10 -10.71
CA GLU A 218 -4.75 -34.65 -9.41
C GLU A 218 -3.84 -33.57 -8.81
N LYS A 219 -4.46 -32.58 -8.15
CA LYS A 219 -3.77 -31.45 -7.54
C LYS A 219 -2.86 -31.95 -6.41
N GLN A 220 -1.61 -31.52 -6.42
CA GLN A 220 -0.62 -31.85 -5.40
C GLN A 220 -0.33 -30.60 -4.57
N LEU A 221 -0.24 -30.77 -3.25
CA LEU A 221 0.13 -29.68 -2.34
C LEU A 221 1.59 -29.30 -2.60
N LEU A 222 1.83 -28.01 -2.83
CA LEU A 222 3.15 -27.45 -3.10
C LEU A 222 3.72 -26.78 -1.84
N ILE A 223 3.01 -25.77 -1.34
CA ILE A 223 3.38 -24.99 -0.16
C ILE A 223 2.21 -25.00 0.80
N ASN A 224 2.52 -25.11 2.09
CA ASN A 224 1.57 -24.98 3.20
C ASN A 224 2.18 -24.03 4.23
N SER A 225 1.67 -22.81 4.28
CA SER A 225 2.16 -21.75 5.16
C SER A 225 1.19 -21.49 6.32
N ASN A 226 1.72 -20.87 7.38
CA ASN A 226 0.90 -20.25 8.42
C ASN A 226 0.41 -18.85 8.03
N SER A 227 0.96 -18.30 6.95
CA SER A 227 0.67 -16.99 6.38
C SER A 227 -0.16 -17.12 5.10
N GLU A 228 -0.79 -16.03 4.69
CA GLU A 228 -1.51 -15.96 3.42
C GLU A 228 -0.52 -16.01 2.25
N LEU A 229 -0.85 -16.74 1.18
CA LEU A 229 -0.06 -16.85 -0.04
C LEU A 229 -0.81 -16.16 -1.18
N GLN A 230 -0.22 -15.11 -1.72
CA GLN A 230 -0.83 -14.28 -2.75
C GLN A 230 0.04 -14.23 -4.02
N ASN A 231 -0.56 -13.68 -5.08
CA ASN A 231 0.07 -13.35 -6.35
C ASN A 231 1.11 -14.33 -6.91
N SER A 232 0.74 -15.60 -7.10
CA SER A 232 1.64 -16.57 -7.73
C SER A 232 1.84 -16.34 -9.23
N ILE A 233 3.10 -16.35 -9.67
CA ILE A 233 3.52 -16.28 -11.07
C ILE A 233 4.51 -17.42 -11.35
N LEU A 234 4.14 -18.30 -12.28
CA LEU A 234 5.00 -19.35 -12.78
C LEU A 234 5.67 -18.88 -14.07
N LYS A 235 6.97 -19.12 -14.19
CA LYS A 235 7.73 -18.97 -15.42
C LYS A 235 8.61 -20.20 -15.66
N ILE A 236 9.00 -20.41 -16.91
CA ILE A 236 9.86 -21.54 -17.30
C ILE A 236 11.01 -21.06 -18.19
N THR A 237 12.21 -21.59 -17.96
CA THR A 237 13.38 -21.34 -18.82
C THR A 237 13.38 -22.23 -20.06
N GLU A 238 14.24 -21.94 -21.02
CA GLU A 238 14.43 -22.78 -22.22
C GLU A 238 15.00 -24.16 -21.89
N GLU A 239 15.60 -24.35 -20.71
CA GLU A 239 16.07 -25.65 -20.21
C GLU A 239 15.00 -26.43 -19.42
N GLY A 240 13.78 -25.89 -19.31
CA GLY A 240 12.69 -26.52 -18.59
C GLY A 240 12.78 -26.37 -17.07
N ILE A 241 13.47 -25.34 -16.57
CA ILE A 241 13.48 -25.01 -15.14
C ILE A 241 12.29 -24.09 -14.85
N LEU A 242 11.43 -24.53 -13.95
CA LEU A 242 10.30 -23.78 -13.43
C LEU A 242 10.77 -22.84 -12.32
N TYR A 243 10.30 -21.61 -12.36
CA TYR A 243 10.41 -20.62 -11.30
C TYR A 243 8.99 -20.22 -10.89
N LEU A 244 8.64 -20.49 -9.64
CA LEU A 244 7.40 -20.02 -9.04
C LEU A 244 7.73 -18.86 -8.10
N PHE A 245 7.32 -17.67 -8.48
CA PHE A 245 7.31 -16.47 -7.64
C PHE A 245 5.97 -16.35 -6.94
N TYR A 246 5.97 -15.94 -5.67
CA TYR A 246 4.74 -15.75 -4.90
C TYR A 246 4.98 -14.77 -3.75
N GLU A 247 3.90 -14.21 -3.24
CA GLU A 247 3.90 -13.40 -2.03
C GLU A 247 3.51 -14.25 -0.84
N GLU A 248 4.20 -14.06 0.28
CA GLU A 248 3.80 -14.59 1.57
C GLU A 248 3.53 -13.44 2.53
N VAL A 249 2.25 -13.23 2.86
CA VAL A 249 1.79 -12.12 3.67
C VAL A 249 2.04 -12.43 5.14
N SER A 250 3.02 -11.74 5.70
CA SER A 250 3.27 -11.78 7.14
C SER A 250 2.65 -10.55 7.82
N SER A 251 2.26 -10.72 9.08
CA SER A 251 1.89 -9.61 9.97
C SER A 251 2.77 -9.69 11.22
N PRO A 252 4.05 -9.30 11.10
CA PRO A 252 5.04 -9.61 12.14
C PRO A 252 4.91 -8.75 13.40
N PHE A 253 4.24 -7.60 13.32
CA PHE A 253 4.35 -6.55 14.35
C PHE A 253 3.01 -6.03 14.88
N HIS A 254 1.95 -6.00 14.08
CA HIS A 254 0.61 -5.54 14.48
C HIS A 254 -0.46 -6.07 13.53
N GLU A 255 -1.65 -6.44 14.01
CA GLU A 255 -2.74 -7.08 13.20
C GLU A 255 -3.15 -6.26 11.95
N SER A 256 -2.75 -4.99 11.87
CA SER A 256 -3.08 -4.06 10.79
C SER A 256 -1.97 -3.83 9.77
N ILE A 257 -0.75 -4.35 9.99
CA ILE A 257 0.37 -4.17 9.05
C ILE A 257 0.53 -5.45 8.26
N TYR A 258 0.29 -5.35 6.95
CA TYR A 258 0.57 -6.39 5.98
C TYR A 258 1.95 -6.14 5.39
N SER A 259 2.82 -7.15 5.47
CA SER A 259 4.15 -7.12 4.85
C SER A 259 4.30 -8.38 4.01
N PRO A 260 3.80 -8.35 2.75
CA PRO A 260 4.06 -9.40 1.78
C PRO A 260 5.54 -9.43 1.41
N ASP A 261 6.18 -10.55 1.74
CA ASP A 261 7.51 -10.86 1.22
C ASP A 261 7.36 -11.55 -0.14
N ILE A 262 8.10 -11.09 -1.15
CA ILE A 262 8.20 -11.81 -2.43
C ILE A 262 9.21 -12.94 -2.25
N LYS A 263 8.82 -14.16 -2.62
CA LYS A 263 9.64 -15.37 -2.54
C LYS A 263 9.63 -16.12 -3.86
N TYR A 264 10.60 -17.02 -4.05
CA TYR A 264 10.54 -17.98 -5.13
C TYR A 264 11.02 -19.38 -4.73
N ILE A 265 10.52 -20.37 -5.46
CA ILE A 265 11.02 -21.75 -5.47
C ILE A 265 11.24 -22.20 -6.92
N THR A 266 12.11 -23.18 -7.10
CA THR A 266 12.47 -23.71 -8.43
C THR A 266 12.28 -25.21 -8.52
N ALA A 267 12.01 -25.74 -9.71
CA ALA A 267 11.96 -27.18 -9.97
C ALA A 267 12.32 -27.47 -11.43
N ASN A 268 12.80 -28.69 -11.73
CA ASN A 268 12.85 -29.14 -13.12
C ASN A 268 11.48 -29.70 -13.52
N ILE A 269 10.97 -29.36 -14.71
CA ILE A 269 9.64 -29.82 -15.14
C ILE A 269 9.53 -31.36 -15.24
N ASN A 270 10.65 -32.07 -15.42
CA ASN A 270 10.63 -33.51 -15.62
C ASN A 270 10.56 -34.33 -14.33
N ASP A 271 11.07 -33.80 -13.21
CA ASP A 271 11.05 -34.50 -11.91
C ASP A 271 10.21 -33.80 -10.85
N LEU A 272 9.94 -32.50 -11.02
CA LEU A 272 9.14 -31.64 -10.15
C LEU A 272 9.59 -31.68 -8.69
N ILE A 273 10.90 -31.81 -8.48
CA ILE A 273 11.51 -31.67 -7.16
C ILE A 273 11.73 -30.19 -6.90
N TRP A 274 10.90 -29.62 -6.02
CA TRP A 274 10.94 -28.20 -5.68
C TRP A 274 12.05 -27.88 -4.65
N SER A 275 12.72 -26.76 -4.85
CA SER A 275 13.71 -26.21 -3.91
C SER A 275 13.04 -25.63 -2.66
N ASP A 276 13.86 -25.35 -1.64
CA ASP A 276 13.43 -24.52 -0.52
C ASP A 276 13.11 -23.09 -0.97
N PRO A 277 12.15 -22.39 -0.32
CA PRO A 277 11.85 -20.99 -0.58
C PRO A 277 13.04 -20.06 -0.37
N ILE A 278 13.22 -19.14 -1.31
CA ILE A 278 14.22 -18.06 -1.24
C ILE A 278 13.47 -16.71 -1.22
N LYS A 279 13.75 -15.89 -0.21
CA LYS A 279 13.19 -14.55 -0.04
C LYS A 279 13.89 -13.56 -0.97
N ILE A 280 13.11 -12.71 -1.65
CA ILE A 280 13.57 -11.73 -2.65
C ILE A 280 13.57 -10.32 -2.08
N THR A 281 12.45 -9.90 -1.47
CA THR A 281 12.29 -8.59 -0.87
C THR A 281 12.35 -8.68 0.65
N ASN A 282 12.88 -7.67 1.34
CA ASN A 282 12.99 -7.58 2.79
C ASN A 282 12.21 -6.42 3.40
N TYR A 283 11.70 -5.49 2.59
CA TYR A 283 11.01 -4.31 3.08
C TYR A 283 9.80 -4.68 3.94
N VAL A 284 9.73 -4.12 5.15
CA VAL A 284 8.72 -4.44 6.18
C VAL A 284 7.31 -3.89 5.91
N ALA A 285 7.06 -3.33 4.72
CA ALA A 285 5.74 -2.92 4.29
C ALA A 285 5.35 -3.64 2.98
N ASN A 286 4.48 -3.01 2.18
CA ASN A 286 3.90 -3.65 1.00
C ASN A 286 4.89 -3.77 -0.16
N ASP A 287 5.23 -5.00 -0.54
CA ASP A 287 5.75 -5.36 -1.85
C ASP A 287 4.78 -6.29 -2.58
N ASN A 288 4.22 -5.82 -3.69
CA ASN A 288 3.20 -6.53 -4.46
C ASN A 288 3.77 -6.96 -5.82
N LEU A 289 4.04 -8.26 -5.97
CA LEU A 289 4.50 -8.90 -7.19
C LEU A 289 3.53 -8.68 -8.35
N GLN A 290 4.00 -7.94 -9.36
CA GLN A 290 3.22 -7.60 -10.54
C GLN A 290 3.48 -8.56 -11.69
N SER A 291 4.75 -8.76 -12.04
CA SER A 291 5.13 -9.53 -13.22
C SER A 291 6.52 -10.14 -13.08
N ALA A 292 6.74 -11.18 -13.87
CA ALA A 292 8.04 -11.80 -14.05
C ALA A 292 8.26 -12.08 -15.54
N ALA A 293 9.46 -11.80 -16.03
CA ALA A 293 9.89 -12.12 -17.38
C ALA A 293 11.23 -12.85 -17.35
N ASN A 294 11.40 -13.82 -18.23
CA ASN A 294 12.71 -14.44 -18.48
C ASN A 294 13.33 -13.84 -19.73
N ASN A 295 14.64 -13.60 -19.71
CA ASN A 295 15.44 -13.41 -20.90
C ASN A 295 16.58 -14.43 -20.86
N ASN A 296 16.52 -15.45 -21.71
CA ASN A 296 17.40 -16.61 -21.64
C ASN A 296 17.35 -17.26 -20.24
N SER A 297 18.49 -17.31 -19.54
CA SER A 297 18.64 -17.87 -18.19
C SER A 297 18.35 -16.88 -17.05
N ASP A 298 18.16 -15.59 -17.36
CA ASP A 298 17.96 -14.55 -16.37
C ASP A 298 16.48 -14.22 -16.19
N PHE A 299 16.09 -13.86 -14.96
CA PHE A 299 14.73 -13.43 -14.63
C PHE A 299 14.71 -11.96 -14.21
N TYR A 300 13.66 -11.28 -14.60
CA TYR A 300 13.36 -9.91 -14.25
C TYR A 300 12.00 -9.86 -13.57
N LEU A 301 11.91 -9.06 -12.52
CA LEU A 301 10.71 -8.91 -11.71
C LEU A 301 10.26 -7.46 -11.73
N SER A 302 8.95 -7.26 -11.75
CA SER A 302 8.34 -5.99 -11.38
C SER A 302 7.42 -6.20 -10.18
N PHE A 303 7.44 -5.25 -9.26
CA PHE A 303 6.56 -5.23 -8.10
C PHE A 303 6.22 -3.80 -7.71
N GLY A 304 5.01 -3.59 -7.18
CA GLY A 304 4.63 -2.33 -6.56
C GLY A 304 5.16 -2.28 -5.13
N SER A 305 5.66 -1.13 -4.69
CA SER A 305 6.18 -0.97 -3.34
C SER A 305 5.92 0.42 -2.75
N SER A 306 5.69 0.51 -1.45
CA SER A 306 5.48 1.79 -0.73
C SER A 306 6.77 2.41 -0.17
N ARG A 307 7.95 1.86 -0.48
CA ARG A 307 9.27 2.31 0.04
C ARG A 307 9.57 3.79 -0.15
N SER A 308 9.02 4.39 -1.18
CA SER A 308 9.26 5.77 -1.60
C SER A 308 8.14 6.72 -1.22
N ASN A 309 6.97 6.21 -0.84
CA ASN A 309 5.79 6.98 -0.45
C ASN A 309 5.23 6.47 0.88
N ILE A 310 5.61 7.12 1.99
CA ILE A 310 4.82 7.07 3.22
C ILE A 310 3.89 8.29 3.21
N LEU A 311 2.80 8.16 2.47
CA LEU A 311 1.73 9.14 2.52
C LEU A 311 0.93 8.99 3.82
N LEU A 312 0.56 10.12 4.40
CA LEU A 312 -0.44 10.14 5.47
C LEU A 312 -1.78 9.69 4.89
N ALA A 313 -2.35 8.60 5.40
CA ALA A 313 -3.69 8.12 5.09
C ALA A 313 -4.83 9.14 5.39
N ASN A 314 -4.55 10.41 5.72
CA ASN A 314 -5.52 11.46 6.03
C ASN A 314 -5.03 12.91 5.76
N SER A 315 -4.14 13.16 4.79
CA SER A 315 -3.55 14.49 4.58
C SER A 315 -4.50 15.62 4.11
N GLN A 316 -5.79 15.33 3.88
CA GLN A 316 -6.74 16.32 3.35
C GLN A 316 -7.57 17.10 4.38
N ASN A 317 -7.43 16.88 5.69
CA ASN A 317 -8.19 17.68 6.66
C ASN A 317 -7.30 18.17 7.81
N SER A 318 -7.39 19.47 8.10
CA SER A 318 -7.01 20.00 9.41
C SER A 318 -7.91 19.32 10.46
N ILE A 319 -7.47 18.20 11.02
CA ILE A 319 -8.29 17.45 11.97
C ILE A 319 -8.18 18.14 13.33
N GLN A 320 -9.26 18.78 13.75
CA GLN A 320 -9.41 19.30 15.12
C GLN A 320 -9.75 18.10 16.03
N PHE A 321 -8.86 17.76 16.96
CA PHE A 321 -9.08 16.67 17.91
C PHE A 321 -9.29 17.18 19.33
N ASP A 322 -10.28 16.61 20.02
CA ASP A 322 -10.73 16.99 21.36
C ASP A 322 -10.20 16.08 22.49
N ASN A 323 -9.44 15.01 22.20
CA ASN A 323 -8.54 14.24 23.09
C ASN A 323 -8.07 12.96 22.37
N ILE A 324 -6.78 12.60 22.50
CA ILE A 324 -6.12 11.37 22.01
C ILE A 324 -6.41 11.05 20.53
N GLY A 325 -5.49 11.45 19.65
CA GLY A 325 -5.51 11.04 18.26
C GLY A 325 -4.50 9.92 18.04
N ASP A 326 -4.98 8.73 17.72
CA ASP A 326 -4.17 7.67 17.14
C ASP A 326 -4.19 7.86 15.61
N PHE A 327 -3.02 8.04 15.00
CA PHE A 327 -2.87 8.17 13.56
C PHE A 327 -2.25 6.88 13.02
N ASN A 328 -3.04 6.12 12.26
CA ASN A 328 -2.52 4.97 11.54
C ASN A 328 -2.00 5.42 10.17
N PHE A 329 -0.72 5.16 9.91
CA PHE A 329 -0.13 5.25 8.57
C PHE A 329 -0.26 3.87 7.94
N LEU A 330 -1.45 3.56 7.47
CA LEU A 330 -1.60 2.42 6.58
C LEU A 330 -1.20 2.92 5.20
N SER A 331 -0.12 2.37 4.64
CA SER A 331 0.07 2.44 3.20
C SER A 331 -1.06 1.61 2.59
N ASP A 332 -2.10 2.29 2.11
CA ASP A 332 -3.10 1.62 1.29
C ASP A 332 -2.38 0.96 0.11
N GLU A 333 -2.87 -0.19 -0.37
CA GLU A 333 -2.37 -0.84 -1.60
C GLU A 333 -2.31 0.13 -2.80
N TYR A 334 -3.06 1.23 -2.72
CA TYR A 334 -3.24 2.28 -3.70
C TYR A 334 -2.17 3.38 -3.73
N ASP A 335 -1.07 3.28 -2.97
CA ASP A 335 0.05 4.24 -3.02
C ASP A 335 1.40 3.56 -3.31
N SER A 336 1.39 2.50 -4.11
CA SER A 336 2.60 1.80 -4.53
C SER A 336 3.26 2.42 -5.76
N GLU A 337 4.59 2.46 -5.72
CA GLU A 337 5.44 2.78 -6.86
C GLU A 337 6.00 1.51 -7.48
N LEU A 338 6.17 1.52 -8.80
CA LEU A 338 6.65 0.37 -9.54
C LEU A 338 8.16 0.26 -9.42
N PHE A 339 8.65 -0.91 -9.00
CA PHE A 339 10.06 -1.27 -8.97
C PHE A 339 10.34 -2.38 -9.98
N VAL A 340 11.55 -2.36 -10.54
CA VAL A 340 12.03 -3.39 -11.47
C VAL A 340 13.44 -3.81 -11.09
N GLY A 341 13.77 -5.10 -11.27
CA GLY A 341 15.14 -5.58 -11.11
C GLY A 341 15.35 -7.00 -11.62
N LYS A 342 16.61 -7.43 -11.58
CA LYS A 342 17.08 -8.71 -12.11
C LYS A 342 17.32 -9.68 -10.96
N LEU A 343 16.67 -10.84 -11.00
CA LEU A 343 16.80 -11.89 -9.98
C LEU A 343 18.26 -12.34 -9.84
N ASN A 344 18.72 -12.56 -8.60
CA ASN A 344 20.11 -12.91 -8.22
C ASN A 344 21.18 -11.84 -8.44
N TYR A 345 20.84 -10.69 -9.01
CA TYR A 345 21.76 -9.56 -9.19
C TYR A 345 21.33 -8.33 -8.39
N SER A 346 20.03 -8.06 -8.36
CA SER A 346 19.44 -6.99 -7.58
C SER A 346 19.28 -7.44 -6.12
N ASN A 347 20.00 -6.79 -5.22
CA ASN A 347 19.82 -6.95 -3.78
C ASN A 347 18.74 -5.97 -3.29
N ASP A 348 17.95 -6.38 -2.32
CA ASP A 348 16.97 -5.50 -1.72
C ASP A 348 17.59 -4.60 -0.64
N LEU A 349 18.39 -3.63 -1.07
CA LEU A 349 19.17 -2.73 -0.19
C LEU A 349 18.40 -1.48 0.23
N LEU A 350 17.40 -1.08 -0.56
CA LEU A 350 16.60 0.12 -0.34
C LEU A 350 15.34 -0.24 0.45
N THR A 351 15.52 -0.59 1.71
CA THR A 351 14.45 -0.94 2.65
C THR A 351 14.40 0.08 3.79
N PRO A 352 13.80 1.26 3.58
CA PRO A 352 13.72 2.27 4.64
C PRO A 352 12.83 1.80 5.79
N PRO A 353 12.94 2.40 6.98
CA PRO A 353 12.02 2.12 8.07
C PRO A 353 10.56 2.41 7.67
N LEU A 354 9.62 1.66 8.23
CA LEU A 354 8.18 1.93 8.20
C LEU A 354 7.77 2.66 9.48
N ILE A 355 7.18 3.84 9.33
CA ILE A 355 6.50 4.53 10.42
C ILE A 355 5.02 4.18 10.32
N SER A 356 4.54 3.25 11.14
CA SER A 356 3.18 2.68 11.02
C SER A 356 2.13 3.42 11.84
N GLU A 357 2.52 4.02 12.95
CA GLU A 357 1.62 4.75 13.85
C GLU A 357 2.27 6.01 14.38
N LEU A 358 1.46 7.04 14.61
CA LEU A 358 1.82 8.22 15.39
C LEU A 358 0.71 8.49 16.39
N ASN A 359 1.04 8.36 17.66
CA ASN A 359 0.08 8.55 18.74
C ASN A 359 0.47 9.78 19.54
N THR A 360 -0.53 10.57 19.91
CA THR A 360 -0.34 11.82 20.64
C THR A 360 -1.05 11.78 21.97
N HIS A 361 -0.32 12.06 23.05
CA HIS A 361 -0.89 12.12 24.38
C HIS A 361 -0.63 13.48 25.02
N PHE A 362 -1.70 14.18 25.37
CA PHE A 362 -1.63 15.48 26.02
C PHE A 362 -1.85 15.32 27.53
N TYR A 363 -0.89 15.78 28.33
CA TYR A 363 -1.06 15.90 29.78
C TYR A 363 -1.64 17.29 30.12
N PHE A 364 -2.93 17.48 29.84
CA PHE A 364 -3.60 18.75 30.14
C PHE A 364 -3.91 18.87 31.63
N TYR A 365 -3.17 19.75 32.33
CA TYR A 365 -3.59 20.24 33.64
C TYR A 365 -3.57 21.77 33.76
N TYR A 366 -2.65 22.50 33.09
CA TYR A 366 -2.51 23.97 33.19
C TYR A 366 -1.71 24.53 31.98
N PRO A 367 -1.67 25.86 31.76
CA PRO A 367 -0.72 26.48 30.81
C PRO A 367 0.73 26.02 31.07
N LYS A 368 1.48 25.74 30.00
CA LYS A 368 2.77 25.02 29.98
C LYS A 368 2.66 23.51 30.20
N SER A 369 1.59 22.90 29.69
CA SER A 369 1.43 21.44 29.66
C SER A 369 2.53 20.77 28.83
N SER A 370 2.81 19.51 29.17
CA SER A 370 3.65 18.63 28.37
C SER A 370 2.81 17.81 27.40
N PHE A 371 3.39 17.53 26.25
CA PHE A 371 2.84 16.74 25.18
C PHE A 371 3.81 15.60 24.89
N VAL A 372 3.31 14.38 24.73
CA VAL A 372 4.11 13.24 24.31
C VAL A 372 3.70 12.84 22.91
N LEU A 373 4.70 12.72 22.05
CA LEU A 373 4.60 12.14 20.74
C LEU A 373 5.18 10.72 20.80
N ARG A 374 4.43 9.73 20.34
CA ARG A 374 4.88 8.35 20.20
C ARG A 374 4.77 7.95 18.73
N ALA A 375 5.73 7.20 18.22
CA ALA A 375 5.69 6.63 16.89
C ALA A 375 6.07 5.16 16.95
N VAL A 376 5.36 4.32 16.22
CA VAL A 376 5.77 2.93 15.99
C VAL A 376 6.63 2.93 14.73
N VAL A 377 7.90 2.54 14.87
CA VAL A 377 8.87 2.54 13.77
C VAL A 377 9.50 1.16 13.66
N ILE A 378 9.29 0.51 12.52
CA ILE A 378 9.64 -0.89 12.27
C ILE A 378 10.57 -0.95 11.07
N ASP A 379 11.52 -1.87 11.07
CA ASP A 379 12.46 -2.06 9.97
C ASP A 379 12.93 -3.53 9.94
N ASP A 380 13.42 -4.01 8.80
CA ASP A 380 14.09 -5.30 8.67
C ASP A 380 15.53 -5.25 9.20
N ASN A 381 16.09 -4.04 9.28
CA ASN A 381 17.36 -3.72 9.91
C ASN A 381 17.17 -3.03 11.27
N GLU A 382 18.27 -2.79 11.99
CA GLU A 382 18.22 -1.98 13.21
C GLU A 382 17.88 -0.52 12.86
N VAL A 383 16.86 0.04 13.52
CA VAL A 383 16.54 1.47 13.42
C VAL A 383 17.60 2.27 14.18
N ASN A 384 18.35 3.09 13.47
CA ASN A 384 19.47 3.85 14.01
C ASN A 384 19.03 5.16 14.70
N ASN A 385 18.07 5.88 14.10
CA ASN A 385 17.50 7.07 14.73
C ASN A 385 16.07 7.36 14.27
N VAL A 386 15.31 7.99 15.16
CA VAL A 386 13.98 8.54 14.88
C VAL A 386 13.94 9.97 15.39
N LYS A 387 13.53 10.91 14.55
CA LYS A 387 13.51 12.34 14.84
C LYS A 387 12.16 12.93 14.51
N VAL A 388 11.75 13.90 15.32
CA VAL A 388 10.63 14.78 14.99
C VAL A 388 11.13 16.15 14.57
N ASN A 389 10.66 16.64 13.43
CA ASN A 389 10.76 18.05 13.08
C ASN A 389 9.47 18.74 13.50
N LEU A 390 9.55 19.55 14.55
CA LEU A 390 8.42 20.28 15.12
C LEU A 390 8.55 21.75 14.79
N THR A 391 7.51 22.37 14.21
CA THR A 391 7.40 23.83 14.08
C THR A 391 6.21 24.36 14.86
N ILE A 392 6.45 25.29 15.79
CA ILE A 392 5.43 25.94 16.62
C ILE A 392 5.10 27.33 16.05
N ASN A 393 3.82 27.57 15.77
CA ASN A 393 3.26 28.84 15.28
C ASN A 393 4.01 29.42 14.06
N ASN A 394 4.54 28.55 13.18
CA ASN A 394 5.39 28.90 12.04
C ASN A 394 6.65 29.73 12.36
N ASN A 395 7.05 29.84 13.63
CA ASN A 395 8.11 30.75 14.06
C ASN A 395 9.32 30.04 14.68
N LYS A 396 9.10 28.89 15.33
CA LYS A 396 10.16 28.14 16.02
C LYS A 396 10.18 26.70 15.53
N SER A 397 11.31 26.26 14.97
CA SER A 397 11.50 24.88 14.51
C SER A 397 12.51 24.16 15.42
N PHE A 398 12.22 22.92 15.73
CA PHE A 398 13.01 22.03 16.57
C PHE A 398 13.22 20.71 15.85
N HIS A 399 14.39 20.11 16.06
CA HIS A 399 14.70 18.74 15.67
C HIS A 399 14.94 17.98 16.98
N LEU A 400 14.02 17.08 17.34
CA LEU A 400 14.10 16.34 18.60
C LEU A 400 14.28 14.86 18.30
N GLU A 401 15.21 14.21 18.99
CA GLU A 401 15.39 12.76 18.93
C GLU A 401 14.27 12.08 19.72
N MET A 402 13.68 11.05 19.13
CA MET A 402 12.73 10.14 19.75
C MET A 402 13.46 8.87 20.16
N ASN A 403 13.11 8.30 21.31
CA ASN A 403 13.83 7.15 21.87
C ASN A 403 12.86 6.06 22.28
N ASP A 404 13.24 4.81 22.00
CA ASP A 404 12.62 3.58 22.49
C ASP A 404 13.40 3.10 23.71
N THR A 405 13.00 3.56 24.90
CA THR A 405 13.81 3.45 26.13
C THR A 405 12.97 3.17 27.38
N GLY A 406 11.65 2.99 27.24
CA GLY A 406 10.69 2.89 28.34
C GLY A 406 10.58 4.17 29.19
N ILE A 407 10.95 5.33 28.63
CA ILE A 407 10.84 6.64 29.30
C ILE A 407 10.21 7.69 28.38
N ASN A 408 9.88 8.86 28.93
CA ASN A 408 9.25 9.98 28.19
C ASN A 408 7.88 9.67 27.56
N GLY A 409 7.23 8.64 28.09
CA GLY A 409 5.92 8.20 27.64
C GLY A 409 5.99 6.91 26.84
N ASP A 410 7.14 6.37 26.49
CA ASP A 410 7.25 4.95 26.17
C ASP A 410 7.21 4.13 27.48
N GLU A 411 6.49 3.00 27.49
CA GLU A 411 6.29 2.15 28.67
C GLU A 411 7.28 0.98 28.74
N ILE A 412 7.82 0.53 27.59
CA ILE A 412 8.66 -0.66 27.47
C ILE A 412 9.80 -0.37 26.50
N SER A 413 11.05 -0.55 26.95
CA SER A 413 12.20 -0.41 26.05
C SER A 413 12.28 -1.57 25.03
N PHE A 414 12.72 -1.24 23.82
CA PHE A 414 12.95 -2.15 22.68
C PHE A 414 11.66 -2.82 22.17
N ASP A 415 10.56 -2.09 22.16
CA ASP A 415 9.27 -2.54 21.61
C ASP A 415 8.89 -1.84 20.29
N ASN A 416 9.84 -1.11 19.68
CA ASN A 416 9.69 -0.30 18.48
C ASN A 416 8.82 0.97 18.68
N ILE A 417 8.49 1.35 19.92
CA ILE A 417 7.77 2.58 20.23
C ILE A 417 8.75 3.69 20.60
N TYR A 418 8.99 4.58 19.66
CA TYR A 418 9.84 5.74 19.85
C TYR A 418 9.02 6.88 20.43
N SER A 419 9.49 7.52 21.50
CA SER A 419 8.76 8.63 22.12
C SER A 419 9.62 9.86 22.39
N VAL A 420 8.97 11.02 22.42
CA VAL A 420 9.56 12.28 22.86
C VAL A 420 8.53 13.13 23.62
N ARG A 421 8.99 13.76 24.71
CA ARG A 421 8.21 14.72 25.48
C ARG A 421 8.58 16.14 25.05
N ILE A 422 7.54 16.94 24.79
CA ILE A 422 7.62 18.34 24.40
C ILE A 422 6.94 19.17 25.48
N ASP A 423 7.71 19.99 26.17
CA ASP A 423 7.23 20.79 27.29
C ASP A 423 6.92 22.24 26.87
N SER A 424 6.19 22.95 27.74
CA SER A 424 5.96 24.39 27.62
C SER A 424 5.14 24.84 26.41
N LEU A 425 4.18 24.02 25.98
CA LEU A 425 3.21 24.41 24.96
C LEU A 425 2.10 25.29 25.55
N ASN A 426 1.65 26.29 24.79
CA ASN A 426 0.45 27.05 25.11
C ASN A 426 -0.78 26.44 24.44
N ILE A 427 -1.94 26.76 24.99
CA ILE A 427 -3.23 26.49 24.34
C ILE A 427 -3.24 27.26 23.00
N ASP A 428 -3.80 26.64 21.97
CA ASP A 428 -3.92 27.17 20.61
C ASP A 428 -2.59 27.32 19.83
N ASP A 429 -1.47 26.83 20.36
CA ASP A 429 -0.22 26.74 19.59
C ASP A 429 -0.42 25.82 18.37
N SER A 430 -0.16 26.30 17.16
CA SER A 430 -0.17 25.45 15.96
C SER A 430 1.14 24.68 15.85
N LEU A 431 1.07 23.37 15.95
CA LEU A 431 2.20 22.44 15.86
C LEU A 431 2.21 21.80 14.47
N LYS A 432 3.25 22.02 13.69
CA LYS A 432 3.51 21.28 12.46
C LYS A 432 4.57 20.22 12.72
N ILE A 433 4.24 18.97 12.48
CA ILE A 433 5.04 17.80 12.86
C ILE A 433 5.26 16.95 11.62
N ASN A 434 6.50 16.56 11.35
CA ASN A 434 6.82 15.39 10.54
C ASN A 434 7.92 14.58 11.22
N LEU A 435 7.99 13.30 10.88
CA LEU A 435 8.93 12.34 11.44
C LEU A 435 9.94 11.92 10.40
N LEU A 436 11.20 11.84 10.80
CA LEU A 436 12.29 11.25 10.04
C LEU A 436 12.75 9.99 10.79
N ALA A 437 12.75 8.84 10.13
CA ALA A 437 13.38 7.63 10.64
C ALA A 437 14.51 7.21 9.71
N ALA A 438 15.57 6.64 10.29
CA ALA A 438 16.70 6.10 9.55
C ALA A 438 17.18 4.79 10.15
N ASP A 439 17.56 3.85 9.29
CA ASP A 439 18.15 2.57 9.67
C ASP A 439 19.68 2.66 9.80
N VAL A 440 20.33 1.54 10.15
CA VAL A 440 21.79 1.42 10.21
C VAL A 440 22.49 1.49 8.85
N ASN A 441 21.77 1.31 7.74
CA ASN A 441 22.27 1.42 6.38
C ASN A 441 22.08 2.82 5.78
N GLU A 442 21.59 3.77 6.58
CA GLU A 442 21.25 5.14 6.18
C GLU A 442 20.06 5.24 5.20
N ASN A 443 19.25 4.19 5.07
CA ASN A 443 17.95 4.30 4.43
C ASN A 443 17.05 5.16 5.33
N THR A 444 16.37 6.15 4.72
CA THR A 444 15.57 7.11 5.49
C THR A 444 14.16 7.20 4.97
N VAL A 445 13.22 7.46 5.89
CA VAL A 445 11.87 7.87 5.52
C VAL A 445 11.46 9.15 6.23
N LEU A 446 10.73 10.02 5.52
CA LEU A 446 10.18 11.27 6.04
C LEU A 446 8.67 11.27 5.83
N THR A 447 7.90 11.44 6.90
CA THR A 447 6.44 11.56 6.78
C THR A 447 6.03 12.92 6.24
N ASP A 448 4.81 12.99 5.72
CA ASP A 448 4.14 14.27 5.50
C ASP A 448 4.00 15.09 6.79
N THR A 449 3.74 16.39 6.61
CA THR A 449 3.55 17.32 7.73
C THR A 449 2.11 17.30 8.24
N ILE A 450 1.92 16.84 9.47
CA ILE A 450 0.66 16.94 10.22
C ILE A 450 0.61 18.30 10.91
N THR A 451 -0.55 18.95 10.90
CA THR A 451 -0.80 20.13 11.74
C THR A 451 -1.73 19.78 12.90
N LEU A 452 -1.23 19.90 14.13
CA LEU A 452 -1.99 19.76 15.36
C LEU A 452 -2.20 21.12 16.01
N VAL A 453 -3.36 21.31 16.63
CA VAL A 453 -3.63 22.48 17.47
C VAL A 453 -4.16 21.96 18.81
N PRO A 454 -3.38 22.03 19.91
CA PRO A 454 -3.83 21.65 21.23
C PRO A 454 -4.99 22.57 21.61
N ARG A 455 -6.20 22.01 21.64
CA ARG A 455 -7.37 22.71 22.15
C ARG A 455 -7.77 22.12 23.47
N PHE A 456 -8.07 23.01 24.41
CA PHE A 456 -8.80 22.61 25.59
C PHE A 456 -10.27 22.44 25.19
N TYR A 457 -10.69 21.19 24.97
CA TYR A 457 -12.09 20.87 25.18
C TYR A 457 -12.30 20.89 26.69
N ASN A 458 -12.92 21.94 27.22
CA ASN A 458 -13.47 21.85 28.55
C ASN A 458 -14.83 21.15 28.42
N PRO A 459 -14.94 19.83 28.71
CA PRO A 459 -16.22 19.12 28.62
C PRO A 459 -17.27 19.70 29.59
N ASN A 460 -16.80 20.48 30.56
CA ASN A 460 -17.59 21.31 31.43
C ASN A 460 -17.28 22.77 31.10
N ASN A 461 -17.69 23.25 29.92
CA ASN A 461 -17.56 24.65 29.48
C ASN A 461 -18.31 25.56 30.47
N ALA A 462 -17.70 25.72 31.64
CA ALA A 462 -18.27 26.14 32.88
C ALA A 462 -17.67 27.50 33.16
N TYR A 463 -18.52 28.51 33.06
CA TYR A 463 -18.17 29.89 33.22
C TYR A 463 -18.65 30.35 34.58
N LEU A 464 -17.87 31.19 35.25
CA LEU A 464 -18.34 31.87 36.44
C LEU A 464 -18.97 33.20 36.03
N ILE A 465 -20.26 33.36 36.27
CA ILE A 465 -20.87 34.69 36.29
C ILE A 465 -20.52 35.31 37.64
N ASP A 466 -19.54 36.21 37.66
CA ASP A 466 -19.14 36.95 38.85
C ASP A 466 -19.50 38.43 38.68
N VAL A 467 -20.57 38.87 39.36
CA VAL A 467 -21.08 40.23 39.26
C VAL A 467 -21.30 40.78 40.68
N ASN A 468 -20.49 41.78 41.03
CA ASN A 468 -20.42 42.40 42.35
C ASN A 468 -20.05 41.41 43.47
N LYS A 469 -21.05 40.93 44.21
CA LYS A 469 -20.89 40.01 45.33
C LYS A 469 -21.49 38.65 45.03
N ILE A 470 -22.06 38.46 43.83
CA ILE A 470 -22.73 37.23 43.42
C ILE A 470 -21.84 36.50 42.43
N SER A 471 -21.49 35.26 42.74
CA SER A 471 -20.77 34.38 41.82
C SER A 471 -21.55 33.09 41.59
N ILE A 472 -21.88 32.77 40.33
CA ILE A 472 -22.68 31.59 39.96
C ILE A 472 -22.02 30.87 38.77
N PRO A 473 -21.64 29.59 38.89
CA PRO A 473 -21.12 28.82 37.77
C PRO A 473 -22.25 28.43 36.80
N ILE A 474 -21.97 28.40 35.50
CA ILE A 474 -22.89 27.98 34.44
C ILE A 474 -22.14 27.15 33.40
N ASP A 475 -22.67 26.02 32.95
CA ASP A 475 -22.08 25.26 31.85
C ASP A 475 -22.77 25.49 30.49
N ASN A 476 -22.16 25.00 29.42
CA ASN A 476 -22.73 25.02 28.06
C ASN A 476 -23.93 24.08 27.87
N LYS A 477 -24.32 23.30 28.88
CA LYS A 477 -25.56 22.52 28.91
C LYS A 477 -26.71 23.31 29.54
N GLY A 478 -26.45 24.56 29.93
CA GLY A 478 -27.43 25.43 30.60
C GLY A 478 -27.64 25.08 32.07
N ILE A 479 -26.77 24.27 32.67
CA ILE A 479 -26.81 23.98 34.10
C ILE A 479 -26.22 25.19 34.83
N ILE A 480 -27.02 25.80 35.69
CA ILE A 480 -26.63 26.96 36.50
C ILE A 480 -26.46 26.49 37.95
N GLY A 481 -25.34 26.86 38.57
CA GLY A 481 -24.93 26.62 39.96
C GLY A 481 -24.63 25.17 40.34
N ASN A 482 -25.16 24.18 39.61
CA ASN A 482 -24.85 22.75 39.82
C ASN A 482 -23.72 22.32 38.88
N VAL A 483 -22.71 23.17 38.82
CA VAL A 483 -21.53 23.04 37.98
C VAL A 483 -20.35 23.34 38.87
N THR A 484 -19.39 22.44 38.91
CA THR A 484 -18.14 22.68 39.63
C THR A 484 -17.16 23.40 38.70
N ILE A 485 -16.76 24.60 39.09
CA ILE A 485 -15.64 25.31 38.46
C ILE A 485 -14.41 25.21 39.37
N TYR A 486 -13.23 25.22 38.77
CA TYR A 486 -11.97 25.24 39.50
C TYR A 486 -11.31 26.61 39.28
N ASP A 487 -10.85 27.24 40.37
CA ASP A 487 -10.05 28.46 40.25
C ASP A 487 -8.60 28.15 39.79
N THR A 488 -7.80 29.18 39.55
CA THR A 488 -6.40 29.05 39.10
C THR A 488 -5.48 28.35 40.10
N LEU A 489 -5.95 28.11 41.33
CA LEU A 489 -5.23 27.40 42.39
C LEU A 489 -5.76 25.97 42.60
N GLY A 490 -6.73 25.53 41.78
CA GLY A 490 -7.33 24.20 41.86
C GLY A 490 -8.43 24.06 42.92
N ASN A 491 -8.91 25.15 43.53
CA ASN A 491 -10.02 25.07 44.47
C ASN A 491 -11.33 24.93 43.70
N SER A 492 -12.15 23.95 44.08
CA SER A 492 -13.48 23.78 43.51
C SER A 492 -14.48 24.77 44.12
N ARG A 493 -15.29 25.40 43.27
CA ARG A 493 -16.47 26.16 43.66
C ARG A 493 -17.69 25.56 42.97
N ALA A 494 -18.69 25.21 43.76
CA ALA A 494 -20.02 24.77 43.32
C ALA A 494 -21.09 25.59 44.06
N GLY A 495 -22.29 25.67 43.50
CA GLY A 495 -23.39 26.48 44.03
C GLY A 495 -23.27 27.97 43.66
N GLY A 496 -24.34 28.73 43.95
CA GLY A 496 -24.28 30.20 43.90
C GLY A 496 -23.70 30.74 45.20
N HIS A 497 -22.84 31.76 45.12
CA HIS A 497 -22.22 32.40 46.29
C HIS A 497 -22.59 33.87 46.37
N PHE A 498 -22.85 34.36 47.58
CA PHE A 498 -22.92 35.77 47.91
C PHE A 498 -21.84 36.08 48.95
N GLU A 499 -20.82 36.84 48.57
CA GLU A 499 -19.58 37.00 49.35
C GLU A 499 -18.96 35.63 49.70
N GLU A 500 -18.81 35.31 50.99
CA GLU A 500 -18.26 34.03 51.48
C GLU A 500 -19.33 32.96 51.70
N GLY A 501 -20.62 33.30 51.53
CA GLY A 501 -21.74 32.40 51.79
C GLY A 501 -22.25 31.71 50.55
N VAL A 502 -22.51 30.40 50.62
CA VAL A 502 -23.25 29.66 49.59
C VAL A 502 -24.73 29.92 49.78
N PHE A 503 -25.43 30.36 48.73
CA PHE A 503 -26.88 30.49 48.75
C PHE A 503 -27.56 29.35 47.98
N VAL A 504 -28.70 28.92 48.51
CA VAL A 504 -29.58 27.98 47.82
C VAL A 504 -30.33 28.74 46.74
N TYR A 505 -30.34 28.20 45.53
CA TYR A 505 -31.11 28.75 44.43
C TYR A 505 -31.94 27.63 43.78
N SER A 506 -33.02 28.04 43.12
CA SER A 506 -33.87 27.18 42.30
C SER A 506 -33.92 27.84 40.92
N GLY A 507 -33.48 27.09 39.90
CA GLY A 507 -33.50 27.55 38.52
C GLY A 507 -34.91 27.42 37.93
N GLY A 508 -35.39 28.48 37.29
CA GLY A 508 -36.69 28.54 36.65
C GLY A 508 -36.81 29.70 35.68
N PHE A 509 -37.86 29.70 34.88
CA PHE A 509 -38.23 30.86 34.08
C PHE A 509 -39.62 31.33 34.48
N MET A 510 -39.79 32.66 34.49
CA MET A 510 -41.07 33.31 34.68
C MET A 510 -41.38 34.13 33.45
N LEU A 511 -42.56 33.94 32.89
CA LEU A 511 -43.11 34.70 31.77
C LEU A 511 -44.32 35.45 32.27
N SER A 512 -44.43 36.73 31.93
CA SER A 512 -45.63 37.52 32.15
C SER A 512 -45.97 38.32 30.90
N GLY A 513 -47.25 38.62 30.75
CA GLY A 513 -47.75 39.38 29.60
C GLY A 513 -49.23 39.67 29.73
N TYR A 514 -49.78 40.33 28.71
CA TYR A 514 -51.22 40.53 28.59
C TYR A 514 -51.80 39.57 27.57
N SER A 515 -52.95 38.97 27.89
CA SER A 515 -53.77 38.20 26.95
C SER A 515 -55.19 38.73 27.05
N ASN A 516 -55.73 39.25 25.94
CA ASN A 516 -57.06 39.89 25.90
C ASN A 516 -57.27 41.03 26.92
N GLY A 517 -56.20 41.80 27.19
CA GLY A 517 -56.26 42.92 28.15
C GLY A 517 -56.12 42.49 29.62
N GLU A 518 -56.03 41.18 29.91
CA GLU A 518 -55.77 40.67 31.25
C GLU A 518 -54.30 40.31 31.44
N LEU A 519 -53.73 40.75 32.55
CA LEU A 519 -52.37 40.40 32.94
C LEU A 519 -52.32 38.94 33.34
N TRP A 520 -51.46 38.16 32.71
CA TRP A 520 -51.14 36.80 33.11
C TRP A 520 -49.65 36.68 33.43
N ALA A 521 -49.33 35.76 34.33
CA ALA A 521 -47.97 35.34 34.61
C ALA A 521 -47.96 33.84 34.84
N ASN A 522 -46.94 33.16 34.32
CA ASN A 522 -46.67 31.75 34.57
C ASN A 522 -45.18 31.57 34.84
N GLY A 523 -44.86 30.80 35.88
CA GLY A 523 -43.50 30.50 36.27
C GLY A 523 -43.35 29.01 36.49
N VAL A 524 -42.27 28.45 35.95
CA VAL A 524 -41.83 27.09 36.28
C VAL A 524 -40.45 27.21 36.89
N ALA A 525 -40.33 26.84 38.17
CA ALA A 525 -39.07 26.71 38.86
C ALA A 525 -38.88 25.26 39.27
N SER A 526 -37.72 24.69 38.95
CA SER A 526 -37.43 23.31 39.34
C SER A 526 -37.15 23.25 40.83
N ALA A 527 -37.67 22.22 41.52
CA ALA A 527 -37.31 21.93 42.90
C ALA A 527 -35.93 21.28 43.01
N SER A 528 -34.96 21.71 42.20
CA SER A 528 -33.58 21.23 42.30
C SER A 528 -32.98 21.79 43.58
N ARG A 529 -33.16 21.04 44.67
CA ARG A 529 -32.34 21.17 45.87
C ARG A 529 -30.92 20.75 45.46
N ILE A 530 -29.94 21.59 45.77
CA ILE A 530 -28.60 21.10 46.05
C ILE A 530 -28.68 20.34 47.38
#